data_AF-A0A7S4JAI4-F1
#
_entry.id   AF-A0A7S4JAI4-F1
#
_cell.length_a   1.000
_cell.length_b   1.000
_cell.length_c   1.000
_cell.angle_alpha   90.00
_cell.angle_beta   90.00
_cell.angle_gamma   90.00
#
_symmetry.space_group_name_H-M   'P 1'
#
loop_
_entity.id
_entity.type
_entity.pdbx_description
1 polymer ?
#
loop_
_entity_poly.entity_id
_entity_poly.type
_entity_poly.pdbx_seq_one_letter_code
_entity_poly.pdbx_strand_id
1 'polypeptide(L)'
;CRMRVVDELSEKARRKVEALSFCDFLEALVHVARMKEMPTDDEVRAEGVSDAGHWLLKLKAEGRYDEFRKTHAREWNDPLRQPLENCLNKLIIMMLRVIEDSTDGADDLNIKGHEAKEYVKNHAGSTR
;
A
#
# COMPACT_ATOMS: atom_id res chain seq x y z
N CYS A 1 -41.35 6.84 0.02
CA CYS A 1 -39.96 6.35 0.04
C CYS A 1 -39.83 5.25 -1.00
N ARG A 2 -39.04 5.44 -2.06
CA ARG A 2 -38.87 4.45 -3.13
C ARG A 2 -37.50 3.78 -2.91
N MET A 3 -37.50 2.59 -2.31
CA MET A 3 -36.28 1.78 -2.24
C MET A 3 -35.91 1.34 -3.65
N ARG A 4 -34.68 1.67 -4.07
CA ARG A 4 -34.14 1.30 -5.37
C ARG A 4 -33.20 0.12 -5.13
N VAL A 5 -33.58 -1.07 -5.57
CA VAL A 5 -32.72 -2.26 -5.54
C VAL A 5 -31.68 -2.08 -6.64
N VAL A 6 -30.41 -2.01 -6.27
CA VAL A 6 -29.29 -1.99 -7.20
C VAL A 6 -28.80 -3.43 -7.33
N ASP A 7 -28.74 -3.93 -8.56
CA ASP A 7 -28.18 -5.23 -8.85
C ASP A 7 -26.64 -5.14 -8.85
N GLU A 8 -26.05 -5.43 -7.69
CA GLU A 8 -24.60 -5.42 -7.44
C GLU A 8 -23.85 -6.52 -8.21
N LEU A 9 -24.56 -7.54 -8.70
CA LEU A 9 -23.98 -8.66 -9.45
C LEU A 9 -23.89 -8.39 -10.96
N SER A 10 -24.54 -7.34 -11.46
CA SER A 10 -24.42 -6.96 -12.87
C SER A 10 -22.97 -6.63 -13.23
N GLU A 11 -22.47 -7.05 -14.40
CA GLU A 11 -21.09 -6.73 -14.82
C GLU A 11 -20.79 -5.23 -14.76
N LYS A 12 -21.80 -4.39 -15.01
CA LYS A 12 -21.67 -2.93 -14.95
C LYS A 12 -21.56 -2.40 -13.52
N ALA A 13 -22.26 -3.02 -12.56
CA ALA A 13 -22.09 -2.72 -11.14
C ALA A 13 -20.75 -3.25 -10.65
N ARG A 14 -20.38 -4.49 -11.00
CA ARG A 14 -19.05 -5.06 -10.72
C ARG A 14 -17.92 -4.18 -11.22
N ARG A 15 -17.94 -3.72 -12.48
CA ARG A 15 -16.92 -2.80 -13.00
C ARG A 15 -16.85 -1.47 -12.24
N LYS A 16 -17.97 -0.97 -11.70
CA LYS A 16 -17.98 0.24 -10.88
C LYS A 16 -17.49 0.00 -9.44
N VAL A 17 -17.69 -1.21 -8.92
CA VAL A 17 -17.19 -1.62 -7.60
C VAL A 17 -15.69 -1.97 -7.67
N GLU A 18 -15.26 -2.57 -8.78
CA GLU A 18 -13.89 -3.02 -9.03
C GLU A 18 -12.98 -1.89 -9.57
N ALA A 19 -13.53 -0.93 -10.32
CA ALA A 19 -12.78 0.21 -10.85
C ALA A 19 -13.09 1.47 -10.03
N LEU A 20 -12.20 1.76 -9.09
CA LEU A 20 -12.17 3.05 -8.42
C LEU A 20 -11.84 4.15 -9.46
N SER A 21 -12.47 5.32 -9.35
CA SER A 21 -12.02 6.44 -10.17
C SER A 21 -10.60 6.83 -9.76
N PHE A 22 -9.85 7.45 -10.67
CA PHE A 22 -8.48 7.86 -10.37
C PHE A 22 -8.42 8.82 -9.16
N CYS A 23 -9.36 9.76 -9.07
CA CYS A 23 -9.43 10.68 -7.94
C CYS A 23 -9.75 9.96 -6.63
N ASP A 24 -10.73 9.04 -6.64
CA ASP A 24 -11.07 8.24 -5.46
C ASP A 24 -9.88 7.35 -5.03
N PHE A 25 -9.07 6.89 -5.98
CA PHE A 25 -7.85 6.12 -5.70
C PHE A 25 -6.78 6.97 -5.03
N LEU A 26 -6.53 8.17 -5.53
CA LEU A 26 -5.61 9.10 -4.89
C LEU A 26 -6.08 9.50 -3.49
N GLU A 27 -7.37 9.77 -3.31
CA GLU A 27 -7.97 10.08 -2.01
C GLU A 27 -7.82 8.90 -1.04
N ALA A 28 -8.10 7.68 -1.50
CA ALA A 28 -7.89 6.47 -0.71
C ALA A 28 -6.43 6.30 -0.29
N LEU A 29 -5.46 6.56 -1.18
CA LEU A 29 -4.03 6.50 -0.83
C LEU A 29 -3.67 7.52 0.26
N VAL A 30 -4.18 8.74 0.17
CA VAL A 30 -3.96 9.77 1.19
C VAL A 30 -4.55 9.35 2.54
N HIS A 31 -5.77 8.79 2.54
CA HIS A 31 -6.39 8.27 3.76
C HIS A 31 -5.58 7.11 4.36
N VAL A 32 -5.11 6.18 3.54
CA VAL A 32 -4.26 5.08 4.00
C VAL A 32 -2.94 5.62 4.55
N ALA A 33 -2.30 6.58 3.90
CA ALA A 33 -1.06 7.21 4.40
C ALA A 33 -1.25 7.94 5.73
N ARG A 34 -2.47 8.44 6.00
CA ARG A 34 -2.80 9.09 7.27
C ARG A 34 -3.02 8.08 8.40
N MET A 35 -3.69 6.96 8.12
CA MET A 35 -4.07 5.96 9.12
C MET A 35 -2.99 4.90 9.37
N LYS A 36 -2.22 4.55 8.34
CA LYS A 36 -1.13 3.60 8.45
C LYS A 36 0.09 4.34 8.99
N GLU A 37 0.57 3.92 10.15
CA GLU A 37 1.81 4.48 10.67
C GLU A 37 2.98 4.01 9.81
N MET A 38 3.69 4.98 9.26
CA MET A 38 4.88 4.78 8.44
C MET A 38 6.10 5.15 9.26
N PRO A 39 7.24 4.47 9.06
CA PRO A 39 8.47 4.84 9.74
C PRO A 39 8.81 6.30 9.42
N THR A 40 9.35 6.98 10.41
CA THR A 40 9.92 8.32 10.27
C THR A 40 11.26 8.26 9.57
N ASP A 41 11.71 9.37 8.98
CA ASP A 41 13.00 9.43 8.31
C ASP A 41 14.17 9.13 9.27
N ASP A 42 14.02 9.46 10.55
CA ASP A 42 15.01 9.17 11.59
C ASP A 42 15.07 7.67 11.92
N GLU A 43 13.93 6.98 11.98
CA GLU A 43 13.87 5.52 12.20
C GLU A 43 14.48 4.75 11.02
N VAL A 44 14.20 5.19 9.78
CA VAL A 44 14.81 4.62 8.57
C VAL A 44 16.33 4.82 8.58
N ARG A 45 16.79 6.03 8.94
CA ARG A 45 18.22 6.36 9.01
C ARG A 45 18.94 5.59 10.12
N ALA A 46 18.31 5.42 11.28
CA ALA A 46 18.87 4.70 12.42
C ALA A 46 19.14 3.23 12.11
N GLU A 47 18.28 2.60 11.30
CA GLU A 47 18.42 1.20 10.87
C GLU A 47 19.36 1.02 9.67
N GLY A 48 19.85 2.11 9.08
CA GLY A 48 20.81 2.09 7.98
C GLY A 48 20.26 1.53 6.66
N VAL A 49 18.95 1.55 6.47
CA VAL A 49 18.28 1.03 5.28
C VAL A 49 17.99 2.14 4.28
N SER A 50 18.02 1.81 2.98
CA SER A 50 17.92 2.78 1.88
C SER A 50 16.56 3.49 1.83
N ASP A 51 15.48 2.78 2.18
CA ASP A 51 14.13 3.30 2.11
C ASP A 51 13.17 2.64 3.10
N ALA A 52 11.97 3.22 3.24
CA ALA A 52 10.94 2.75 4.15
C ALA A 52 10.37 1.36 3.79
N GLY A 53 10.41 0.97 2.52
CA GLY A 53 10.00 -0.36 2.08
C GLY A 53 10.98 -1.42 2.57
N HIS A 54 12.28 -1.18 2.37
CA HIS A 54 13.36 -2.02 2.92
C HIS A 54 13.29 -2.16 4.43
N TRP A 55 12.97 -1.07 5.13
CA TRP A 55 12.76 -1.10 6.58
C TRP A 55 11.64 -2.07 7.00
N LEU A 56 10.49 -2.02 6.31
CA LEU A 56 9.35 -2.90 6.59
C LEU A 56 9.63 -4.35 6.20
N LEU A 57 10.31 -4.59 5.07
CA LEU A 57 10.73 -5.93 4.65
C LEU A 57 11.69 -6.55 5.66
N LYS A 58 12.66 -5.77 6.17
CA LYS A 58 13.56 -6.17 7.25
C LYS A 58 12.78 -6.54 8.51
N LEU A 59 11.85 -5.69 8.96
CA LEU A 59 11.00 -6.01 10.13
C LEU A 59 10.18 -7.29 9.95
N LYS A 60 9.70 -7.55 8.72
CA LYS A 60 8.96 -8.78 8.40
C LYS A 60 9.87 -10.00 8.47
N ALA A 61 11.07 -9.92 7.91
CA ALA A 61 12.08 -10.98 7.97
C ALA A 61 12.53 -11.27 9.42
N GLU A 62 12.61 -10.25 10.27
CA GLU A 62 12.94 -10.36 11.69
C GLU A 62 11.75 -10.80 12.58
N GLY A 63 10.54 -10.93 12.02
CA GLY A 63 9.33 -11.28 12.78
C GLY A 63 8.82 -10.17 13.72
N ARG A 64 9.34 -8.94 13.60
CA ARG A 64 8.99 -7.78 14.45
C ARG A 64 7.88 -6.90 13.85
N TYR A 65 7.43 -7.22 12.64
CA TYR A 65 6.40 -6.46 11.93
C TYR A 65 5.08 -6.36 12.70
N ASP A 66 4.63 -7.46 13.32
CA ASP A 66 3.37 -7.46 14.08
C ASP A 66 3.45 -6.65 15.37
N GLU A 67 4.62 -6.63 16.01
CA GLU A 67 4.89 -5.79 17.18
C GLU A 67 4.86 -4.31 16.79
N PHE A 68 5.55 -3.96 15.69
CA PHE A 68 5.51 -2.61 15.14
C PHE A 68 4.07 -2.18 14.84
N ARG A 69 3.29 -3.01 14.14
CA ARG A 69 1.89 -2.69 13.81
C ARG A 69 1.00 -2.45 15.04
N LYS A 70 1.24 -3.17 16.14
CA LYS A 70 0.47 -3.02 17.38
C LYS A 70 0.88 -1.78 18.17
N THR A 71 2.17 -1.51 18.25
CA THR A 71 2.74 -0.37 19.00
C THR A 71 2.49 0.97 18.30
N HIS A 72 2.38 0.93 16.98
CA HIS A 72 2.18 2.07 16.09
C HIS A 72 0.76 2.06 15.48
N ALA A 73 -0.19 1.49 16.22
CA ALA A 73 -1.60 1.58 15.86
C ALA A 73 -2.09 3.00 16.17
N ARG A 74 -2.78 3.61 15.21
CA ARG A 74 -3.25 5.00 15.32
C ARG A 74 -4.72 5.14 15.02
N GLU A 75 -5.33 6.11 15.70
CA GLU A 75 -6.67 6.55 15.41
C GLU A 75 -6.66 7.58 14.27
N TRP A 76 -7.79 7.69 13.57
CA TRP A 76 -7.92 8.56 12.39
C TRP A 76 -7.74 10.07 12.72
N ASN A 77 -7.96 10.45 13.97
CA ASN A 77 -7.86 11.81 14.49
C ASN A 77 -6.50 12.12 15.13
N ASP A 78 -5.59 11.15 15.25
CA ASP A 78 -4.27 11.38 15.84
C ASP A 78 -3.43 12.32 14.97
N PRO A 79 -2.66 13.23 15.58
CA PRO A 79 -1.73 14.08 14.84
C PRO A 79 -0.68 13.24 14.12
N LEU A 80 -0.25 13.69 12.94
CA LEU A 80 0.79 13.04 12.17
C LEU A 80 2.17 13.34 12.79
N ARG A 81 3.01 12.32 12.95
CA ARG A 81 4.40 12.44 13.42
C ARG A 81 5.35 13.06 12.40
N GLN A 82 4.96 13.04 11.13
CA GLN A 82 5.70 13.60 10.01
C GLN A 82 4.72 14.21 9.00
N PRO A 83 5.19 15.09 8.09
CA PRO A 83 4.33 15.65 7.06
C PRO A 83 3.65 14.57 6.21
N LEU A 84 2.41 14.82 5.78
CA LEU A 84 1.58 13.85 5.07
C LEU A 84 2.23 13.39 3.75
N GLU A 85 2.90 14.31 3.05
CA GLU A 85 3.66 14.05 1.84
C GLU A 85 4.76 13.01 2.07
N ASN A 86 5.41 13.03 3.24
CA ASN A 86 6.44 12.06 3.60
C ASN A 86 5.81 10.69 3.89
N CYS A 87 4.66 10.64 4.57
CA CYS A 87 3.91 9.39 4.77
C CYS A 87 3.47 8.78 3.44
N LEU A 88 2.93 9.60 2.54
CA LEU A 88 2.46 9.16 1.22
C LEU A 88 3.61 8.65 0.37
N ASN A 89 4.74 9.37 0.33
CA ASN A 89 5.92 8.92 -0.40
C ASN A 89 6.40 7.54 0.08
N LYS A 90 6.47 7.35 1.41
CA LYS A 90 6.84 6.06 2.00
C LYS A 90 5.83 4.95 1.69
N LEU A 91 4.53 5.28 1.61
CA LEU A 91 3.49 4.33 1.21
C LEU A 91 3.69 3.85 -0.22
N ILE A 92 3.96 4.78 -1.14
CA ILE A 92 4.18 4.46 -2.55
C ILE A 92 5.46 3.61 -2.68
N ILE A 93 6.56 4.00 -2.05
CA ILE A 93 7.80 3.21 -2.05
C ILE A 93 7.55 1.79 -1.52
N MET A 94 6.84 1.66 -0.40
CA MET A 94 6.49 0.35 0.16
C MET A 94 5.68 -0.49 -0.85
N MET A 95 4.68 0.10 -1.52
CA MET A 95 3.90 -0.61 -2.54
C MET A 95 4.78 -1.08 -3.70
N LEU A 96 5.69 -0.23 -4.19
CA LEU A 96 6.62 -0.59 -5.27
C LEU A 96 7.53 -1.75 -4.86
N ARG A 97 8.12 -1.69 -3.67
CA ARG A 97 8.97 -2.77 -3.14
C ARG A 97 8.23 -4.09 -2.98
N VAL A 98 6.97 -4.07 -2.56
CA VAL A 98 6.14 -5.29 -2.48
C VAL A 98 5.90 -5.89 -3.86
N ILE A 99 5.72 -5.05 -4.88
CA ILE A 99 5.56 -5.53 -6.26
C ILE A 99 6.88 -6.13 -6.75
N GLU A 100 8.01 -5.46 -6.54
CA GLU A 100 9.34 -5.94 -6.94
C GLU A 100 9.72 -7.28 -6.28
N ASP A 101 9.49 -7.41 -4.97
CA ASP A 101 9.68 -8.65 -4.19
C ASP A 101 8.83 -9.80 -4.73
N SER A 102 7.69 -9.48 -5.35
CA SER A 102 6.79 -10.47 -5.94
C SER A 102 7.10 -10.82 -7.41
N THR A 103 8.04 -10.11 -8.05
CA THR A 103 8.36 -10.26 -9.49
C THR A 103 9.85 -10.47 -9.77
N ASP A 104 10.67 -10.83 -8.78
CA ASP A 104 12.15 -10.88 -8.91
C ASP A 104 12.71 -9.60 -9.58
N GLY A 105 12.15 -8.44 -9.22
CA GLY A 105 12.51 -7.14 -9.80
C GLY A 105 13.95 -6.69 -9.48
N ALA A 106 14.45 -5.70 -10.21
CA ALA A 106 15.85 -5.22 -10.09
C ALA A 106 16.16 -4.37 -8.85
N ASP A 107 15.23 -4.27 -7.89
CA ASP A 107 15.34 -3.47 -6.67
C ASP A 107 15.67 -1.98 -6.93
N ASP A 108 15.22 -1.43 -8.06
CA ASP A 108 15.52 -0.07 -8.52
C ASP A 108 14.32 0.90 -8.47
N LEU A 109 13.19 0.46 -7.91
CA LEU A 109 11.90 1.17 -7.88
C LEU A 109 11.32 1.44 -9.27
N ASN A 110 11.83 0.78 -10.31
CA ASN A 110 11.45 1.03 -11.70
C ASN A 110 10.77 -0.19 -12.32
N ILE A 111 9.47 -0.32 -12.02
CA ILE A 111 8.65 -1.42 -12.51
C ILE A 111 8.47 -1.31 -14.03
N LYS A 112 9.05 -2.28 -14.76
CA LYS A 112 8.92 -2.39 -16.21
C LYS A 112 7.58 -3.03 -16.59
N GLY A 113 7.16 -2.76 -17.83
CA GLY A 113 5.88 -3.28 -18.34
C GLY A 113 5.77 -4.81 -18.42
N HIS A 114 6.88 -5.56 -18.34
CA HIS A 114 6.85 -7.02 -18.24
C HIS A 114 6.68 -7.49 -16.79
N GLU A 115 7.41 -6.91 -15.84
CA GLU A 115 7.27 -7.14 -14.39
C GLU A 115 5.85 -6.86 -13.92
N ALA A 116 5.25 -5.74 -14.34
CA ALA A 116 3.86 -5.42 -14.02
C ALA A 116 2.87 -6.49 -14.52
N LYS A 117 3.12 -7.08 -15.70
CA LYS A 117 2.28 -8.16 -16.24
C LYS A 117 2.48 -9.47 -15.48
N GLU A 118 3.70 -9.76 -15.04
CA GLU A 118 3.99 -10.93 -14.21
C GLU A 118 3.35 -10.83 -12.83
N TYR A 119 3.43 -9.66 -12.19
CA TYR A 119 2.73 -9.41 -10.92
C TYR A 119 1.23 -9.72 -11.04
N VAL A 120 0.58 -9.17 -12.09
CA VAL A 120 -0.83 -9.42 -12.37
C VAL A 120 -1.08 -10.89 -12.64
N LYS A 121 -0.23 -11.59 -13.40
CA LYS A 121 -0.39 -13.03 -13.69
C LYS A 121 -0.31 -13.87 -12.41
N ASN A 122 0.63 -13.57 -11.52
CA ASN A 122 0.85 -14.29 -10.28
C ASN A 122 -0.33 -14.09 -9.29
N HIS A 123 -1.00 -12.94 -9.33
CA HIS A 123 -2.06 -12.60 -8.37
C HIS A 123 -3.50 -12.67 -8.94
N ALA A 124 -3.69 -12.59 -10.26
CA ALA A 124 -5.00 -12.74 -10.91
C ALA A 124 -5.55 -14.17 -10.85
N GLY A 125 -4.73 -15.16 -10.47
CA GLY A 125 -5.16 -16.53 -10.20
C GLY A 125 -5.78 -16.75 -8.82
N SER A 126 -5.66 -15.80 -7.88
CA SER A 126 -6.08 -15.97 -6.48
C SER A 126 -7.53 -15.59 -6.19
N THR A 127 -8.32 -15.17 -7.19
CA THR A 127 -9.72 -14.72 -7.03
C THR A 127 -10.74 -15.76 -7.54
N ARG A 128 -10.44 -17.06 -7.38
CA ARG A 128 -11.40 -18.14 -7.64
C ARG A 128 -11.98 -18.71 -6.36
#